data_AF-A0A412A065-F1
#
_entry.id   AF-A0A412A065-F1
#
_cell.length_a   1.000
_cell.length_b   1.000
_cell.length_c   1.000
_cell.angle_alpha   90.00
_cell.angle_beta   90.00
_cell.angle_gamma   90.00
#
_symmetry.space_group_name_H-M   'P 1'
#
loop_
_entity.id
_entity.type
_entity.pdbx_description
1 polymer ?
#
loop_
_entity_poly.entity_id
_entity_poly.type
_entity_poly.pdbx_seq_one_letter_code
_entity_poly.pdbx_strand_id
1 'polypeptide(L)'
;MVVAGGHAIKYWSSLTLDLRKRSISDSDPIGKEDGVKIGVKVLKNHCTPNKFAYVKFVYYAIFGEGIEQYLSTLDKACRQGIAECKGAWIYWYDNDGNVKEKWNGKMSYRNYMIENPEIFKSFTEAVSPEIKAMSGEEIEDIKQLEKTVEDKMLYDDSMPLKNKKKESKENTVA
;
A
#
# COMPACT_ATOMS: atom_id res chain seq x y z
N MET A 1 -11.11 -13.42 -14.03
CA MET A 1 -9.67 -13.71 -13.85
C MET A 1 -9.57 -15.07 -13.19
N VAL A 2 -8.99 -16.05 -13.88
CA VAL A 2 -8.67 -17.36 -13.34
C VAL A 2 -7.16 -17.40 -13.21
N VAL A 3 -6.66 -17.76 -12.03
CA VAL A 3 -5.23 -17.94 -11.77
C VAL A 3 -4.96 -19.44 -11.72
N ALA A 4 -3.74 -19.89 -12.03
CA ALA A 4 -3.35 -21.28 -11.76
C ALA A 4 -3.54 -21.57 -10.25
N GLY A 5 -4.32 -22.60 -9.92
CA GLY A 5 -4.88 -22.81 -8.57
C GLY A 5 -6.39 -22.51 -8.43
N GLY A 6 -7.05 -22.07 -9.51
CA GLY A 6 -8.51 -22.00 -9.60
C GLY A 6 -9.16 -20.84 -8.83
N HIS A 7 -10.43 -21.01 -8.44
CA HIS A 7 -11.20 -19.93 -7.81
C HIS A 7 -10.86 -19.69 -6.34
N ALA A 8 -10.32 -20.67 -5.62
CA ALA A 8 -10.04 -20.57 -4.18
C ALA A 8 -9.14 -19.37 -3.84
N ILE A 9 -8.06 -19.16 -4.60
CA ILE A 9 -7.09 -18.06 -4.41
C ILE A 9 -7.78 -16.68 -4.41
N LYS A 10 -8.82 -16.48 -5.23
CA LYS A 10 -9.58 -15.22 -5.29
C LYS A 10 -10.29 -14.91 -3.96
N TYR A 11 -10.81 -15.94 -3.28
CA TYR A 11 -11.53 -15.79 -2.02
C TYR A 11 -10.57 -15.66 -0.84
N TRP A 12 -9.53 -16.49 -0.79
CA TRP A 12 -8.58 -16.56 0.33
C TRP A 12 -7.44 -15.51 0.32
N SER A 13 -7.14 -14.86 -0.81
CA SER A 13 -6.09 -13.81 -0.83
C SER A 13 -6.55 -12.49 -0.18
N SER A 14 -5.76 -11.94 0.75
CA SER A 14 -6.04 -10.62 1.35
C SER A 14 -5.78 -9.45 0.40
N LEU A 15 -4.82 -9.61 -0.51
CA LEU A 15 -4.47 -8.63 -1.55
C LEU A 15 -4.41 -9.33 -2.91
N THR A 16 -4.94 -8.70 -3.97
CA THR A 16 -4.79 -9.17 -5.35
C THR A 16 -4.36 -8.01 -6.23
N LEU A 17 -3.24 -8.19 -6.95
CA LEU A 17 -2.65 -7.21 -7.85
C LEU A 17 -2.64 -7.74 -9.29
N ASP A 18 -3.09 -6.94 -10.26
CA ASP A 18 -2.92 -7.19 -11.69
C ASP A 18 -1.72 -6.37 -12.18
N LEU A 19 -0.59 -7.05 -12.44
CA LEU A 19 0.64 -6.45 -12.93
C LEU A 19 0.72 -6.62 -14.45
N ARG A 20 0.89 -5.52 -15.19
CA ARG A 20 1.03 -5.55 -16.65
C ARG A 20 2.20 -4.70 -17.11
N LYS A 21 3.06 -5.28 -17.96
CA LYS A 21 4.05 -4.53 -18.73
C LYS A 21 3.32 -3.48 -19.59
N ARG A 22 3.80 -2.24 -19.53
CA ARG A 22 3.36 -1.13 -20.37
C ARG A 22 4.45 -0.84 -21.40
N SER A 23 4.07 -0.20 -22.51
CA SER A 23 5.05 0.40 -23.41
C SER A 23 5.82 1.51 -22.68
N ILE A 24 7.14 1.52 -22.90
CA ILE A 24 8.01 2.66 -22.63
C ILE A 24 7.96 3.56 -23.88
N SER A 25 7.80 4.86 -23.69
CA SER A 25 7.97 5.85 -24.76
C SER A 25 9.37 6.46 -24.70
N ASP A 26 9.82 7.07 -25.79
CA ASP A 26 11.20 7.60 -25.85
C ASP A 26 11.38 8.91 -25.04
N SER A 27 10.30 9.39 -24.39
CA SER A 27 10.29 10.47 -23.39
C SER A 27 10.22 9.94 -21.95
N ASP A 28 10.12 8.63 -21.74
CA ASP A 28 10.24 8.05 -20.40
C ASP A 28 11.70 8.10 -19.94
N PRO A 29 11.96 8.24 -18.62
CA PRO A 29 13.32 8.39 -18.11
C PRO A 29 14.18 7.12 -18.25
N ILE A 30 13.58 5.95 -18.35
CA ILE A 30 14.30 4.66 -18.46
C ILE A 30 14.02 4.08 -19.84
N GLY A 31 15.08 3.75 -20.57
CA GLY A 31 15.02 3.19 -21.91
C GLY A 31 14.41 1.79 -21.95
N LYS A 32 14.00 1.36 -23.15
CA LYS A 32 13.50 -0.01 -23.39
C LYS A 32 14.59 -1.08 -23.16
N GLU A 33 15.85 -0.70 -23.38
CA GLU A 33 17.01 -1.57 -23.23
C GLU A 33 17.36 -1.79 -21.74
N ASP A 34 17.23 -0.73 -20.93
CA ASP A 34 17.63 -0.73 -19.51
C ASP A 34 16.55 -1.26 -18.56
N GLY A 35 15.27 -1.28 -18.97
CA GLY A 35 14.21 -1.72 -18.08
C GLY A 35 12.81 -1.87 -18.67
N VAL A 36 11.84 -2.05 -17.76
CA VAL A 36 10.42 -2.22 -18.06
C VAL A 36 9.54 -1.33 -17.19
N LYS A 37 8.54 -0.72 -17.83
CA LYS A 37 7.48 0.04 -17.17
C LYS A 37 6.35 -0.91 -16.78
N ILE A 38 6.04 -1.01 -15.50
CA ILE A 38 5.02 -1.92 -14.97
C ILE A 38 3.87 -1.09 -14.41
N GLY A 39 2.67 -1.29 -14.97
CA GLY A 39 1.43 -0.75 -14.42
C GLY A 39 0.79 -1.79 -13.52
N VAL A 40 0.53 -1.43 -12.26
CA VAL A 40 -0.16 -2.28 -11.29
C VAL A 40 -1.53 -1.72 -10.99
N LYS A 41 -2.53 -2.61 -11.00
CA LYS A 41 -3.89 -2.32 -10.55
C LYS A 41 -4.21 -3.19 -9.32
N VAL A 42 -4.63 -2.54 -8.23
CA VAL A 42 -5.22 -3.25 -7.10
C VAL A 42 -6.61 -3.75 -7.50
N LEU A 43 -6.85 -5.06 -7.35
CA LEU A 43 -8.14 -5.71 -7.64
C LEU A 43 -8.93 -6.08 -6.39
N LYS A 44 -8.23 -6.38 -5.29
CA LYS A 44 -8.79 -6.71 -3.98
C LYS A 44 -7.80 -6.23 -2.92
N ASN A 45 -8.30 -5.56 -1.88
CA ASN A 45 -7.50 -5.16 -0.73
C ASN A 45 -8.36 -5.28 0.54
N HIS A 46 -8.04 -6.26 1.39
CA HIS A 46 -8.67 -6.48 2.68
C HIS A 46 -7.86 -5.88 3.85
N CYS A 47 -6.62 -5.43 3.60
CA CYS A 47 -5.72 -4.89 4.62
C CYS A 47 -5.94 -3.40 4.87
N THR A 48 -6.51 -2.66 3.91
CA THR A 48 -6.86 -1.24 4.11
C THR A 48 -8.10 -0.85 3.30
N PRO A 49 -9.31 -1.28 3.74
CA PRO A 49 -10.55 -1.09 2.98
C PRO A 49 -10.84 0.38 2.64
N ASN A 50 -10.52 1.30 3.55
CA ASN A 50 -10.96 2.69 3.48
C ASN A 50 -10.09 3.62 2.62
N LYS A 51 -8.85 3.23 2.24
CA LYS A 51 -7.92 4.13 1.50
C LYS A 51 -7.59 3.69 0.07
N PHE A 52 -7.69 2.40 -0.27
CA PHE A 52 -7.11 1.86 -1.51
C PHE A 52 -8.03 0.88 -2.27
N ALA A 53 -9.31 1.26 -2.48
CA ALA A 53 -10.28 0.40 -3.16
C ALA A 53 -9.87 0.06 -4.62
N TYR A 54 -9.43 1.06 -5.41
CA TYR A 54 -8.99 0.87 -6.80
C TYR A 54 -7.86 1.83 -7.18
N VAL A 55 -6.66 1.61 -6.64
CA VAL A 55 -5.49 2.42 -7.02
C VAL A 55 -4.70 1.77 -8.15
N LYS A 56 -4.28 2.62 -9.09
CA LYS A 56 -3.38 2.28 -10.18
C LYS A 56 -2.11 3.08 -10.02
N PHE A 57 -0.98 2.40 -9.89
CA PHE A 57 0.34 3.03 -9.85
C PHE A 57 1.21 2.44 -10.97
N VAL A 58 2.22 3.20 -11.37
CA VAL A 58 3.18 2.81 -12.41
C VAL A 58 4.57 2.97 -11.82
N TYR A 59 5.36 1.91 -11.87
CA TYR A 59 6.77 1.96 -11.50
C TYR A 59 7.63 1.44 -12.64
N TYR A 60 8.92 1.72 -12.56
CA TYR A 60 9.94 1.21 -13.47
C TYR A 60 10.71 0.11 -12.73
N ALA A 61 11.05 -0.96 -13.45
CA ALA A 61 11.99 -1.96 -12.99
C ALA A 61 13.16 -2.00 -13.98
N ILE A 62 14.37 -1.87 -13.47
CA ILE A 62 15.63 -1.86 -14.22
C ILE A 62 16.24 -3.26 -14.15
N PHE A 63 16.81 -3.72 -15.26
CA PHE A 63 17.47 -5.02 -15.30
C PHE A 63 18.75 -4.99 -14.45
N GLY A 64 18.94 -6.00 -13.59
CA GLY A 64 20.06 -6.06 -12.65
C GLY A 64 19.87 -5.29 -11.34
N GLU A 65 19.25 -4.10 -11.37
CA GLU A 65 19.04 -3.26 -10.17
C GLU A 65 17.69 -3.48 -9.46
N GLY A 66 16.66 -3.96 -10.17
CA GLY A 66 15.35 -4.24 -9.59
C GLY A 66 14.37 -3.07 -9.68
N ILE A 67 13.61 -2.78 -8.63
CA ILE A 67 12.58 -1.73 -8.65
C ILE A 67 13.24 -0.35 -8.45
N GLU A 68 13.03 0.56 -9.40
CA GLU A 68 13.55 1.92 -9.37
C GLU A 68 12.90 2.74 -8.23
N GLN A 69 13.68 3.04 -7.19
CA GLN A 69 13.19 3.75 -6.01
C GLN A 69 13.24 5.27 -6.18
N TYR A 70 14.31 5.81 -6.76
CA TYR A 70 14.55 7.26 -6.83
C TYR A 70 13.42 8.00 -7.55
N LEU A 71 13.04 7.55 -8.75
CA LEU A 71 11.93 8.13 -9.52
C LEU A 71 10.57 7.97 -8.82
N SER A 72 10.38 6.92 -8.01
CA SER A 72 9.15 6.70 -7.23
C SER A 72 9.07 7.66 -6.04
N THR A 73 10.19 7.95 -5.38
CA THR A 73 10.25 8.95 -4.29
C THR A 73 9.99 10.36 -4.83
N LEU A 74 10.53 10.71 -6.01
CA LEU A 74 10.25 12.00 -6.67
C LEU A 74 8.75 12.18 -7.02
N ASP A 75 8.10 11.14 -7.54
CA ASP A 75 6.66 11.16 -7.87
C ASP A 75 5.76 11.30 -6.63
N LYS A 76 6.23 10.85 -5.45
CA LYS A 76 5.59 11.13 -4.16
C LYS A 76 5.86 12.58 -3.71
N ALA A 77 7.10 13.05 -3.80
CA ALA A 77 7.50 14.40 -3.39
C ALA A 77 6.75 15.51 -4.15
N CYS A 78 6.62 15.40 -5.48
CA CYS A 78 5.83 16.36 -6.27
C CYS A 78 4.30 16.21 -6.04
N ARG A 79 3.79 15.10 -5.46
CA ARG A 79 2.38 15.03 -4.99
C ARG A 79 2.17 15.67 -3.61
N GLN A 80 3.14 15.52 -2.71
CA GLN A 80 3.10 16.11 -1.36
C GLN A 80 3.48 17.60 -1.34
N GLY A 81 3.96 18.17 -2.46
CA GLY A 81 4.40 19.56 -2.55
C GLY A 81 5.81 19.84 -2.00
N ILE A 82 6.56 18.80 -1.63
CA ILE A 82 7.93 18.90 -1.11
C ILE A 82 8.93 19.27 -2.23
N ALA A 83 8.64 18.82 -3.45
CA ALA A 83 9.38 19.18 -4.65
C ALA A 83 8.46 19.89 -5.64
N GLU A 84 8.93 20.97 -6.28
CA GLU A 84 8.19 21.62 -7.36
C GLU A 84 8.72 21.17 -8.73
N CYS A 85 7.83 20.55 -9.49
CA CYS A 85 8.05 20.13 -10.86
C CYS A 85 7.68 21.29 -11.84
N LYS A 86 8.59 22.24 -12.09
CA LYS A 86 8.40 23.38 -13.02
C LYS A 86 8.86 23.00 -14.44
N GLY A 87 7.97 22.33 -15.17
CA GLY A 87 8.27 21.84 -16.52
C GLY A 87 9.31 20.72 -16.49
N ALA A 88 10.45 20.93 -17.16
CA ALA A 88 11.58 19.99 -17.11
C ALA A 88 12.44 20.15 -15.84
N TRP A 89 12.30 21.26 -15.10
CA TRP A 89 13.11 21.52 -13.90
C TRP A 89 12.41 20.99 -12.64
N ILE A 90 13.19 20.31 -11.81
CA ILE A 90 12.76 19.80 -10.50
C ILE A 90 13.51 20.63 -9.46
N TYR A 91 12.76 21.28 -8.56
CA TYR A 91 13.30 22.07 -7.46
C TYR A 91 12.97 21.41 -6.13
N TRP A 92 13.99 21.25 -5.28
CA TRP A 92 13.81 20.94 -3.86
C TRP A 92 14.17 22.18 -3.05
N TYR A 93 13.25 22.62 -2.19
CA TYR A 93 13.45 23.77 -1.31
C TYR A 93 13.77 23.31 0.10
N ASP A 94 14.54 24.12 0.83
CA ASP A 94 14.67 23.99 2.27
C ASP A 94 13.52 24.70 3.01
N ASN A 95 13.42 24.51 4.33
CA ASN A 95 12.38 25.12 5.16
C ASN A 95 12.38 26.67 5.10
N ASP A 96 13.54 27.28 4.86
CA ASP A 96 13.71 28.73 4.66
C ASP A 96 13.31 29.23 3.25
N GLY A 97 12.74 28.37 2.40
CA GLY A 97 12.32 28.70 1.03
C GLY A 97 13.45 28.85 0.01
N ASN A 98 14.70 28.64 0.42
CA ASN A 98 15.85 28.62 -0.48
C ASN A 98 15.85 27.34 -1.35
N VAL A 99 16.27 27.45 -2.61
CA VAL A 99 16.49 26.29 -3.48
C VAL A 99 17.70 25.53 -2.94
N LYS A 100 17.43 24.37 -2.33
CA LYS A 100 18.45 23.47 -1.77
C LYS A 100 19.17 22.73 -2.89
N GLU A 101 18.39 22.16 -3.80
CA GLU A 101 18.87 21.45 -4.99
C GLU A 101 17.96 21.71 -6.19
N LYS A 102 18.54 21.60 -7.39
CA LYS A 102 17.80 21.71 -8.66
C LYS A 102 18.35 20.75 -9.70
N TRP A 103 17.46 20.07 -10.41
CA TRP A 103 17.83 19.10 -11.45
C TRP A 103 17.11 19.41 -12.75
N ASN A 104 17.80 19.19 -13.87
CA ASN A 104 17.20 19.27 -15.20
C ASN A 104 16.80 17.86 -15.68
N GLY A 105 15.49 17.60 -15.69
CA GLY A 105 14.94 16.31 -16.06
C GLY A 105 15.11 15.23 -15.00
N LYS A 106 14.32 14.15 -15.16
CA LYS A 106 14.27 13.03 -14.22
C LYS A 106 15.55 12.18 -14.20
N MET A 107 16.31 12.17 -15.31
CA MET A 107 17.59 11.44 -15.41
C MET A 107 18.71 12.10 -14.60
N SER A 108 18.82 13.44 -14.62
CA SER A 108 19.80 14.17 -13.80
C SER A 108 19.53 13.94 -12.31
N TYR A 109 18.25 14.00 -11.89
CA TYR A 109 17.85 13.68 -10.53
C TYR A 109 18.23 12.24 -10.12
N ARG A 110 17.98 11.25 -10.99
CA ARG A 110 18.32 9.84 -10.72
C ARG A 110 19.81 9.67 -10.47
N ASN A 111 20.65 10.16 -11.38
CA ASN A 111 22.10 10.02 -11.28
C ASN A 111 22.63 10.72 -10.01
N TYR A 112 22.15 11.92 -9.70
CA TYR A 112 22.53 12.64 -8.49
C TYR A 112 22.22 11.87 -7.20
N MET A 113 21.06 11.21 -7.13
CA MET A 113 20.64 10.42 -5.97
C MET A 113 21.36 9.07 -5.84
N ILE A 114 21.94 8.55 -6.94
CA ILE A 114 22.82 7.37 -6.93
C ILE A 114 24.21 7.76 -6.43
N GLU A 115 24.72 8.92 -6.85
CA GLU A 115 26.01 9.46 -6.43
C GLU A 115 26.02 9.89 -4.94
N ASN A 116 24.89 10.38 -4.42
CA ASN A 116 24.75 10.98 -3.09
C ASN A 116 23.67 10.26 -2.23
N PRO A 117 23.92 9.04 -1.75
CA PRO A 117 22.94 8.22 -1.03
C PRO A 117 22.48 8.83 0.31
N GLU A 118 23.32 9.62 0.97
CA GLU A 118 22.97 10.38 2.18
C GLU A 118 21.92 11.47 1.90
N ILE A 119 22.02 12.16 0.75
CA ILE A 119 21.00 13.10 0.29
C ILE A 119 19.69 12.36 0.00
N PHE A 120 19.76 11.20 -0.67
CA PHE A 120 18.58 10.38 -0.93
C PHE A 120 17.89 9.91 0.37
N LYS A 121 18.66 9.58 1.43
CA LYS A 121 18.11 9.24 2.74
C LYS A 121 17.39 10.42 3.38
N SER A 122 18.02 11.60 3.42
CA SER A 122 17.40 12.84 3.92
C SER A 122 16.13 13.22 3.14
N PHE A 123 16.16 13.10 1.82
CA PHE A 123 15.00 13.34 0.96
C PHE A 123 13.88 12.32 1.22
N THR A 124 14.21 11.04 1.41
CA THR A 124 13.25 9.99 1.72
C THR A 124 12.64 10.16 3.12
N GLU A 125 13.40 10.64 4.10
CA GLU A 125 12.91 11.00 5.43
C GLU A 125 11.92 12.17 5.36
N ALA A 126 12.21 13.22 4.57
CA ALA A 126 11.28 14.33 4.33
C ALA A 126 10.00 13.90 3.58
N VAL A 127 10.09 12.92 2.69
CA VAL A 127 8.98 12.36 1.88
C VAL A 127 8.19 11.26 2.62
N SER A 128 8.65 10.83 3.80
CA SER A 128 8.03 9.79 4.62
C SER A 128 6.64 10.21 5.15
N PRO A 129 5.72 9.27 5.42
CA PRO A 129 4.56 9.16 4.55
C PRO A 129 3.28 9.81 5.09
N GLU A 130 2.31 10.05 4.20
CA GLU A 130 0.89 10.28 4.54
C GLU A 130 0.17 9.02 5.13
N ILE A 131 0.93 8.11 5.72
CA ILE A 131 0.40 7.26 6.77
C ILE A 131 0.48 8.13 8.03
N LYS A 132 -0.60 8.90 8.29
CA LYS A 132 -0.95 9.20 9.68
C LYS A 132 -0.88 7.87 10.43
N ALA A 133 0.14 7.70 11.25
CA ALA A 133 0.06 6.75 12.35
C ALA A 133 -1.20 7.14 13.12
N MET A 134 -2.04 6.15 13.38
CA MET A 134 -3.20 6.36 14.24
C MET A 134 -2.72 6.86 15.60
N SER A 135 -3.53 7.68 16.28
CA SER A 135 -3.18 8.14 17.63
C SER A 135 -3.01 6.95 18.57
N GLY A 136 -2.32 7.14 19.70
CA GLY A 136 -2.16 6.07 20.69
C GLY A 136 -3.50 5.46 21.13
N GLU A 137 -4.54 6.32 21.20
CA GLU A 137 -5.91 5.97 21.53
C GLU A 137 -6.53 5.01 20.50
N GLU A 138 -6.43 5.32 19.21
CA GLU A 138 -6.94 4.48 18.11
C GLU A 138 -6.24 3.09 18.03
N ILE A 139 -5.03 2.95 18.57
CA ILE A 139 -4.32 1.66 18.68
C ILE A 139 -4.80 0.86 19.91
N GLU A 140 -5.16 1.56 20.99
CA GLU A 140 -5.63 0.98 22.24
C GLU A 140 -7.08 0.48 22.12
N ASP A 141 -7.93 1.22 21.40
CA ASP A 141 -9.27 0.80 20.99
C ASP A 141 -9.26 -0.51 20.18
N ILE A 142 -8.32 -0.68 19.24
CA ILE A 142 -8.18 -1.91 18.45
C ILE A 142 -7.80 -3.09 19.35
N LYS A 143 -6.87 -2.92 20.29
CA LYS A 143 -6.51 -3.99 21.24
C LYS A 143 -7.67 -4.40 22.14
N GLN A 144 -8.52 -3.44 22.55
CA GLN A 144 -9.72 -3.73 23.33
C GLN A 144 -10.79 -4.46 22.50
N LEU A 145 -10.92 -4.12 21.22
CA LEU A 145 -11.74 -4.83 20.24
C LEU A 145 -11.26 -6.27 20.01
N GLU A 146 -9.96 -6.48 19.78
CA GLU A 146 -9.36 -7.82 19.61
C GLU A 146 -9.63 -8.69 20.84
N LYS A 147 -9.37 -8.17 22.05
CA LYS A 147 -9.63 -8.87 23.30
C LYS A 147 -11.12 -9.22 23.51
N THR A 148 -12.02 -8.32 23.13
CA THR A 148 -13.47 -8.56 23.19
C THR A 148 -13.93 -9.62 22.17
N VAL A 149 -13.22 -9.76 21.05
CA VAL A 149 -13.46 -10.81 20.05
C VAL A 149 -12.93 -12.17 20.53
N GLU A 150 -11.74 -12.21 21.13
CA GLU A 150 -11.18 -13.42 21.76
C GLU A 150 -12.10 -13.95 22.87
N ASP A 151 -12.53 -13.08 23.80
CA ASP A 151 -13.47 -13.44 24.86
C ASP A 151 -14.78 -13.98 24.28
N LYS A 152 -15.33 -13.36 23.22
CA LYS A 152 -16.56 -13.87 22.56
C LYS A 152 -16.38 -15.20 21.84
N MET A 153 -15.22 -15.46 21.23
CA MET A 153 -14.93 -16.75 20.60
C MET A 153 -14.75 -17.88 21.63
N LEU A 154 -14.27 -17.58 22.83
CA LEU A 154 -14.17 -18.54 23.93
C LEU A 154 -15.53 -18.97 24.52
N TYR A 155 -16.62 -18.24 24.27
CA TYR A 155 -17.96 -18.58 24.76
C TYR A 155 -18.79 -19.47 23.83
N ASP A 156 -18.53 -19.49 22.52
CA ASP A 156 -19.41 -20.14 21.54
C ASP A 156 -19.33 -21.69 21.55
N ASP A 157 -18.18 -22.26 21.93
CA ASP A 157 -17.97 -23.73 22.06
C ASP A 157 -18.75 -24.37 23.23
N SER A 158 -19.48 -23.58 24.04
CA SER A 158 -20.12 -24.04 25.27
C SER A 158 -21.65 -24.17 25.23
N MET A 159 -22.33 -23.89 24.10
CA MET A 159 -23.79 -24.09 24.01
C MET A 159 -24.16 -25.58 23.89
N PRO A 160 -24.85 -26.20 24.88
CA PRO A 160 -25.32 -27.56 24.74
C PRO A 160 -26.48 -27.62 23.73
N LEU A 161 -26.34 -28.48 22.72
CA LEU A 161 -27.38 -28.79 21.73
C LEU A 161 -28.70 -29.18 22.44
N LYS A 162 -29.72 -28.33 22.25
CA LYS A 162 -30.99 -28.37 22.99
C LYS A 162 -31.86 -29.53 22.54
N ASN A 163 -31.62 -30.71 23.11
CA ASN A 163 -32.30 -31.94 22.73
C ASN A 163 -33.80 -31.90 23.14
N LYS A 164 -34.70 -31.88 22.16
CA LYS A 164 -36.15 -31.92 22.40
C LYS A 164 -36.60 -33.32 22.82
N LYS A 165 -36.71 -33.56 24.12
CA LYS A 165 -37.65 -34.56 24.67
C LYS A 165 -38.58 -33.89 25.66
N LYS A 166 -39.89 -33.97 25.39
CA LYS A 166 -40.95 -33.62 26.34
C LYS A 166 -42.02 -34.72 26.26
N GLU A 167 -41.70 -35.86 26.85
CA GLU A 167 -42.68 -36.92 27.05
C GLU A 167 -43.54 -36.58 28.27
N SER A 168 -44.86 -36.61 28.05
CA SER A 168 -46.01 -36.67 28.96
C SER A 168 -45.73 -37.08 30.43
N LYS A 169 -46.44 -36.51 31.42
CA LYS A 169 -47.79 -36.94 31.86
C LYS A 169 -48.33 -36.08 33.02
N GLU A 170 -49.67 -36.10 33.22
CA GLU A 170 -50.47 -36.10 34.49
C GLU A 170 -50.07 -35.08 35.61
N ASN A 171 -50.94 -34.35 36.33
CA ASN A 171 -52.35 -34.46 36.74
C ASN A 171 -52.79 -33.07 37.34
N THR A 172 -53.98 -32.75 37.88
CA THR A 172 -55.26 -33.48 38.14
C THR A 172 -56.44 -32.48 38.23
N VAL A 173 -57.67 -33.01 38.08
CA VAL A 173 -59.03 -32.54 38.46
C VAL A 173 -59.20 -31.34 39.44
N ALA A 174 -60.03 -30.37 39.05
CA ALA A 174 -61.19 -29.84 39.83
C ALA A 174 -62.13 -29.06 38.89
#